data_AF-A0A397JCD3-F1
#
_entry.id   AF-A0A397JCD3-F1
#
_cell.length_a   1.000
_cell.length_b   1.000
_cell.length_c   1.000
_cell.angle_alpha   90.00
_cell.angle_beta   90.00
_cell.angle_gamma   90.00
#
_symmetry.space_group_name_H-M   'P 1'
#
loop_
_entity.id
_entity.type
_entity.pdbx_description
1 polymer ?
#
loop_
_entity_poly.entity_id
_entity_poly.type
_entity_poly.pdbx_seq_one_letter_code
_entity_poly.pdbx_strand_id
1 'polypeptide(L)' 'MNISQLSYSKHCILVHNNREYFINYRPIKNCIKILLSNPEILQHFIFKYENKKHQGEKSYAEQNSRNW' A
#
# COMPACT_ATOMS: atom_id res chain seq x y z
N MET A 1 -10.76 7.50 8.19
CA MET A 1 -9.92 7.64 6.98
C MET A 1 -10.44 8.83 6.17
N ASN A 2 -9.62 9.84 5.90
CA ASN A 2 -10.11 11.04 5.21
C ASN A 2 -10.04 10.86 3.68
N ILE A 3 -11.12 10.33 3.11
CA ILE A 3 -11.21 9.96 1.69
C ILE A 3 -11.17 11.21 0.77
N SER A 4 -11.57 12.38 1.28
CA SER A 4 -11.58 13.62 0.49
C SER A 4 -10.18 14.19 0.22
N GLN A 5 -9.14 13.73 0.93
CA GLN A 5 -7.75 14.09 0.66
C GLN A 5 -7.13 13.32 -0.52
N LEU A 6 -7.87 12.36 -1.10
CA LEU A 6 -7.36 11.51 -2.17
C LEU A 6 -7.58 12.15 -3.54
N SER A 7 -6.57 12.86 -4.03
CA SER A 7 -6.55 13.35 -5.42
C SER A 7 -6.36 12.19 -6.41
N TYR A 8 -7.10 12.23 -7.51
CA TYR A 8 -6.87 11.35 -8.66
C TYR A 8 -5.94 12.06 -9.64
N SER A 9 -5.03 11.29 -10.22
CA SER A 9 -4.24 11.70 -11.37
C SER A 9 -4.94 11.23 -12.63
N LYS A 10 -5.07 12.12 -13.61
CA LYS A 10 -5.61 11.82 -14.94
C LYS A 10 -4.43 11.75 -15.92
N HIS A 11 -4.35 10.68 -16.71
CA HIS A 11 -3.29 10.49 -17.68
C HIS A 11 -3.85 9.99 -19.01
N CYS A 12 -3.44 10.60 -20.12
CA CYS A 12 -3.83 10.15 -21.46
C CYS A 12 -3.05 8.88 -21.80
N ILE A 13 -3.77 7.81 -22.13
CA ILE A 13 -3.16 6.51 -22.46
C ILE A 13 -3.13 6.24 -23.97
N LEU A 14 -4.05 6.83 -24.72
CA LEU A 14 -4.18 6.59 -26.15
C LEU A 14 -4.89 7.77 -26.82
N VAL A 15 -4.44 8.15 -28.01
CA VAL A 15 -5.20 9.00 -28.94
C VAL A 15 -5.53 8.20 -30.18
N HIS A 16 -6.82 8.09 -30.52
CA HIS A 16 -7.29 7.33 -31.67
C HIS A 16 -8.52 8.02 -32.28
N ASN A 17 -8.54 8.18 -33.61
CA ASN A 17 -9.59 8.89 -34.35
C ASN A 17 -9.94 10.27 -33.75
N ASN A 18 -8.91 11.07 -33.45
CA ASN A 18 -9.03 12.38 -32.80
C ASN A 18 -9.76 12.35 -31.45
N ARG A 19 -9.81 11.20 -30.77
CA ARG A 19 -10.33 11.05 -29.42
C ARG A 19 -9.22 10.62 -28.48
N GLU A 20 -9.17 11.26 -27.33
CA GLU A 20 -8.24 10.96 -26.25
C GLU A 20 -8.90 10.03 -25.23
N TYR A 21 -8.18 8.98 -24.87
CA TYR A 21 -8.58 8.01 -23.86
C TYR A 21 -7.71 8.20 -22.63
N PHE A 22 -8.34 8.27 -21.47
CA PHE A 22 -7.67 8.58 -20.22
C PHE A 22 -7.84 7.46 -19.21
N ILE A 23 -6.80 7.27 -18.39
CA ILE A 23 -6.88 6.52 -17.14
C ILE A 23 -6.86 7.49 -15.96
N ASN A 24 -7.77 7.26 -15.01
CA ASN A 24 -7.74 7.92 -13.72
C ASN A 24 -7.15 6.96 -12.69
N TYR A 25 -6.04 7.33 -12.07
CA TYR A 25 -5.37 6.48 -11.07
C TYR A 25 -5.00 7.28 -9.83
N ARG A 26 -4.62 6.56 -8.77
CA ARG A 26 -4.09 7.15 -7.53
C ARG A 26 -2.69 6.62 -7.28
N PRO A 27 -1.70 7.47 -6.93
CA PRO A 27 -0.39 7.00 -6.56
C PRO A 27 -0.47 6.05 -5.36
N ILE A 28 0.02 4.82 -5.53
CA ILE A 28 -0.01 3.77 -4.50
C ILE A 28 0.59 4.27 -3.17
N LYS A 29 1.67 5.06 -3.26
CA LYS A 29 2.32 5.69 -2.10
C LYS A 29 1.36 6.53 -1.25
N ASN A 30 0.47 7.30 -1.87
CA ASN A 30 -0.49 8.15 -1.15
C ASN A 30 -1.60 7.31 -0.53
N CYS A 31 -2.08 6.29 -1.25
CA CYS A 31 -3.05 5.33 -0.71
C CYS A 31 -2.51 4.61 0.53
N ILE A 32 -1.25 4.15 0.49
CA ILE A 32 -0.59 3.50 1.63
C ILE A 32 -0.51 4.46 2.81
N LYS A 33 -0.07 5.71 2.61
CA LYS A 33 0.01 6.70 3.70
C LYS A 33 -1.33 6.92 4.39
N ILE A 34 -2.43 6.95 3.64
CA ILE A 34 -3.77 7.21 4.18
C ILE A 34 -4.35 5.96 4.87
N LEU A 35 -4.02 4.76 4.39
CA LEU A 35 -4.34 3.52 5.10
C LEU A 35 -3.61 3.46 6.44
N LEU A 36 -2.30 3.74 6.44
CA LEU A 36 -1.47 3.70 7.64
C LEU A 36 -1.73 4.86 8.61
N SER A 37 -2.35 5.96 8.17
CA SER A 37 -2.76 7.05 9.06
C SER A 37 -3.96 6.68 9.95
N ASN A 38 -4.64 5.57 9.66
CA ASN A 38 -5.68 5.04 10.55
C ASN A 38 -5.03 4.08 11.57
N PRO A 39 -4.97 4.41 12.86
CA PRO A 39 -4.33 3.56 13.88
C PRO A 39 -4.99 2.19 14.03
N GLU A 40 -6.30 2.08 13.81
CA GLU A 40 -7.04 0.81 13.84
C GLU A 40 -6.68 -0.11 12.67
N ILE A 41 -6.26 0.47 11.54
CA ILE A 41 -5.75 -0.30 10.39
C ILE A 41 -4.28 -0.61 10.62
N LEU A 42 -3.51 0.38 11.07
CA LEU A 42 -2.08 0.27 11.34
C LEU A 42 -1.79 -0.91 12.29
N GLN A 43 -2.58 -1.10 13.35
CA GLN A 43 -2.40 -2.22 14.29
C GLN A 43 -2.44 -3.61 13.61
N HIS A 44 -3.14 -3.73 12.48
CA HIS A 44 -3.20 -4.98 11.71
C HIS A 44 -2.00 -5.17 10.76
N PHE A 45 -1.25 -4.09 10.48
CA PHE A 45 -0.02 -4.09 9.68
C PHE A 45 1.26 -4.10 10.52
N ILE A 46 1.16 -3.87 11.83
CA ILE A 46 2.29 -4.06 12.75
C ILE A 46 2.59 -5.55 12.78
N PHE A 47 3.54 -5.97 11.97
CA PHE A 47 4.19 -7.27 12.16
C PHE A 47 4.81 -7.26 13.55
N LYS A 48 4.36 -8.18 14.42
CA LYS A 48 5.07 -8.47 15.66
C LYS A 48 6.38 -9.13 15.28
N TYR A 49 7.39 -8.31 15.02
CA TYR A 49 8.73 -8.83 14.79
C TYR A 49 9.30 -9.22 16.16
N GLU A 50 9.23 -10.50 16.49
CA GLU A 50 10.09 -11.03 17.54
C GLU A 50 11.51 -11.01 17.02
N ASN A 51 12.35 -10.14 17.59
CA ASN A 51 13.80 -10.22 17.42
C ASN A 51 14.30 -11.51 18.10
N LYS A 52 14.08 -12.67 17.48
CA LYS A 52 14.76 -13.90 17.89
C LYS A 52 16.23 -13.70 17.55
N LYS A 53 17.03 -13.42 18.58
CA LYS A 53 18.50 -13.38 18.49
C LYS A 53 19.00 -14.79 18.15
N HIS A 54 18.88 -15.19 16.89
CA HIS A 54 19.56 -16.37 16.39
C HIS A 54 21.02 -16.00 16.14
N GLN A 55 21.85 -16.43 17.09
CA GLN A 55 23.29 -16.65 17.04
C GLN A 55 24.02 -16.34 15.69
N GLY A 56 24.04 -15.07 15.30
CA GLY A 56 24.93 -14.56 14.24
C GLY A 56 24.37 -14.46 12.82
N GLU A 57 23.16 -14.95 12.51
CA GLU A 57 22.60 -14.87 11.15
C GLU A 57 21.23 -14.20 11.13
N LYS A 58 21.09 -13.15 10.30
CA LYS A 58 19.81 -12.47 10.07
C LYS A 58 18.92 -13.33 9.20
N SER A 59 18.21 -14.27 9.81
CA SER A 59 17.18 -15.07 9.13
C SER A 59 15.86 -14.30 9.19
N TYR A 60 15.49 -13.64 8.09
CA TYR A 60 14.16 -13.07 7.92
C TYR A 60 13.17 -14.20 7.65
N ALA A 61 12.59 -14.77 8.70
CA ALA A 61 11.48 -15.73 8.58
C ALA A 61 10.16 -15.00 8.79
N GLU A 62 9.48 -14.63 7.71
CA GLU A 62 8.07 -14.22 7.76
C GLU A 62 7.21 -15.44 8.13
N GLN A 63 6.45 -15.35 9.22
CA GLN A 63 5.37 -16.28 9.53
C GLN A 63 4.03 -15.60 9.27
N ASN A 64 3.46 -15.81 8.09
CA ASN A 64 2.02 -15.64 7.90
C ASN A 64 1.32 -16.83 8.57
N SER A 65 1.06 -16.75 9.87
CA SER A 65 0.27 -17.76 10.60
C SER A 65 -1.23 -17.49 10.54
N ARG A 66 -1.70 -16.59 9.67
CA ARG A 66 -3.13 -16.36 9.50
C ARG A 66 -3.65 -17.38 8.49
N ASN A 67 -4.12 -18.51 9.01
CA ASN A 67 -4.98 -19.43 8.25
C ASN A 67 -6.10 -18.61 7.60
N TRP A 68 -6.22 -18.73 6.28
CA TRP A 68 -7.35 -18.21 5.50
C TRP A 68 -8.62 -18.98 5.83
#